data_AF-A0A4Y2N5Y3-F1
#
_entry.id   AF-A0A4Y2N5Y3-F1
#
_cell.length_a   1.000
_cell.length_b   1.000
_cell.length_c   1.000
_cell.angle_alpha   90.00
_cell.angle_beta   90.00
_cell.angle_gamma   90.00
#
_symmetry.space_group_name_H-M   'P 1'
#
loop_
_entity.id
_entity.type
_entity.pdbx_description
1 polymer ?
#
loop_
_entity_poly.entity_id
_entity_poly.type
_entity_poly.pdbx_seq_one_letter_code
_entity_poly.pdbx_strand_id
1 'polypeptide(L)' 'MLDVTSISGPLIAGVLVITSTLLFYWYSTRNFDYWSKRNVPFVKPIPFLGSVYAYTKRPIHEVDEERYKKYGRLHG' A
#
# COMPACT_ATOMS: atom_id res chain seq x y z
N MET A 1 -44.52 -3.10 -4.48
CA MET A 1 -43.72 -2.07 -5.15
C MET A 1 -42.47 -1.87 -4.29
N LEU A 2 -41.26 -2.01 -4.84
CA LEU A 2 -40.04 -1.80 -4.05
C LEU A 2 -39.91 -0.30 -3.74
N ASP A 3 -39.90 0.06 -2.45
CA ASP A 3 -39.78 1.45 -2.02
C ASP A 3 -38.39 2.02 -2.28
N VAL A 4 -38.34 3.23 -2.83
CA VAL A 4 -37.10 3.95 -3.19
C VAL A 4 -36.17 4.13 -1.99
N THR A 5 -36.73 4.25 -0.78
CA THR A 5 -35.98 4.35 0.49
C THR A 5 -35.24 3.04 0.82
N SER A 6 -35.82 1.89 0.50
CA SER A 6 -35.20 0.58 0.72
C SER A 6 -34.06 0.29 -0.26
N ILE A 7 -34.09 0.88 -1.45
CA ILE A 7 -33.05 0.73 -2.47
C ILE A 7 -31.91 1.75 -2.26
N SER A 8 -32.25 2.99 -1.90
CA SER A 8 -31.28 4.09 -1.77
C SER A 8 -30.33 3.93 -0.58
N GLY A 9 -30.77 3.38 0.55
CA GLY A 9 -29.92 3.16 1.73
C GLY A 9 -28.70 2.26 1.45
N PRO A 10 -28.89 1.02 0.95
CA PRO A 10 -27.79 0.12 0.60
C PRO A 10 -26.88 0.66 -0.50
N LEU A 11 -27.42 1.41 -1.47
CA LEU A 11 -26.62 2.03 -2.53
C LEU A 11 -25.70 3.13 -1.97
N ILE A 12 -26.21 4.01 -1.11
CA ILE A 12 -25.40 5.05 -0.45
C ILE A 12 -24.30 4.40 0.41
N ALA A 13 -24.65 3.37 1.19
CA ALA A 13 -23.67 2.63 1.98
C ALA A 13 -22.59 2.00 1.09
N GLY A 14 -22.97 1.37 -0.02
CA GLY A 14 -22.04 0.80 -1.00
C GLY A 14 -21.09 1.85 -1.58
N VAL A 15 -21.61 3.01 -1.99
CA VAL A 15 -20.80 4.12 -2.50
C VAL A 15 -19.81 4.61 -1.44
N LEU A 16 -20.25 4.82 -0.20
CA LEU A 16 -19.37 5.26 0.89
C LEU A 16 -18.25 4.26 1.17
N VAL A 17 -18.54 2.97 1.18
CA VAL A 17 -17.53 1.91 1.36
C VAL A 17 -16.52 1.92 0.21
N ILE A 18 -16.98 2.01 -1.03
CA ILE A 18 -16.12 2.06 -2.22
C ILE A 18 -15.22 3.30 -2.16
N THR A 19 -15.79 4.49 -1.95
CA THR A 19 -15.05 5.74 -1.87
C THR A 19 -14.03 5.72 -0.73
N SER A 20 -14.42 5.25 0.46
CA SER A 20 -13.51 5.13 1.60
C SER A 20 -12.34 4.18 1.30
N THR A 21 -12.62 3.03 0.70
CA THR A 21 -11.59 2.04 0.32
C THR A 21 -10.61 2.60 -0.71
N LEU A 22 -11.12 3.31 -1.73
CA LEU A 22 -10.28 3.94 -2.75
C LEU A 22 -9.41 5.06 -2.16
N LEU A 23 -9.97 5.91 -1.30
CA LEU A 23 -9.22 6.95 -0.62
C LEU A 23 -8.15 6.36 0.30
N PHE A 24 -8.47 5.30 1.01
CA PHE A 24 -7.54 4.61 1.89
C PHE A 24 -6.39 3.95 1.09
N TYR A 25 -6.70 3.30 -0.03
CA TYR A 25 -5.70 2.75 -0.95
C TYR A 25 -4.79 3.83 -1.55
N TRP A 26 -5.38 4.93 -2.02
CA TRP A 26 -4.63 6.07 -2.55
C TRP A 26 -3.73 6.69 -1.48
N TYR A 27 -4.28 6.94 -0.28
CA TYR A 27 -3.53 7.47 0.86
C TYR A 27 -2.34 6.58 1.23
N SER A 28 -2.52 5.26 1.19
CA SER A 28 -1.44 4.32 1.48
C SER A 28 -0.35 4.29 0.40
N THR A 29 -0.68 4.52 -0.87
CA THR A 29 0.23 4.36 -2.01
C THR A 29 0.84 5.68 -2.52
N ARG A 30 0.32 6.83 -2.09
CA ARG A 30 0.71 8.17 -2.57
C ARG A 30 2.20 8.51 -2.47
N ASN A 31 2.94 7.86 -1.56
CA ASN A 31 4.36 8.13 -1.31
C ASN A 31 5.31 7.07 -1.92
N PHE A 32 4.78 6.10 -2.67
CA PHE A 32 5.59 4.98 -3.20
C PHE A 32 6.59 5.41 -4.28
N ASP A 33 6.45 6.63 -4.80
CA ASP A 33 7.34 7.22 -5.79
C ASP A 33 8.51 8.01 -5.19
N TYR A 34 8.61 8.11 -3.86
CA TYR A 34 9.62 8.93 -3.17
C TYR A 34 11.06 8.60 -3.59
N TRP A 35 11.41 7.31 -3.62
CA TRP A 35 12.73 6.82 -3.99
C TRP A 35 12.95 6.83 -5.50
N SER A 36 11.90 6.48 -6.27
CA SER A 36 11.90 6.55 -7.73
C SER A 36 12.24 7.95 -8.24
N LYS A 37 11.60 8.99 -7.69
CA LYS A 37 11.87 10.40 -8.01
C LYS A 37 13.31 10.84 -7.76
N ARG A 38 14.04 10.13 -6.89
CA ARG A 38 15.43 10.41 -6.52
C ARG A 38 16.43 9.52 -7.24
N ASN A 39 15.98 8.66 -8.15
CA ASN A 39 16.81 7.66 -8.81
C ASN A 39 17.56 6.75 -7.82
N VAL A 40 16.96 6.51 -6.64
CA VAL A 40 17.51 5.60 -5.62
C VAL A 40 16.88 4.23 -5.81
N PRO A 41 17.66 3.14 -5.92
CA PRO A 41 17.11 1.79 -5.96
C PRO A 41 16.29 1.50 -4.70
N PHE A 42 15.10 0.91 -4.85
CA PHE A 42 14.23 0.66 -3.70
C PHE A 42 13.42 -0.63 -3.85
N VAL A 43 12.99 -1.17 -2.72
CA VAL A 43 12.04 -2.28 -2.69
C VAL A 43 10.64 -1.73 -2.88
N LYS A 44 9.90 -2.24 -3.87
CA LYS A 44 8.51 -1.81 -4.10
C LYS A 44 7.66 -2.14 -2.85
N PRO A 45 7.15 -1.14 -2.12
CA PRO A 45 6.34 -1.38 -0.93
C PRO A 45 4.98 -1.97 -1.30
N ILE A 46 4.42 -2.80 -0.42
CA ILE A 46 3.04 -3.26 -0.57
C ILE A 46 2.08 -2.26 0.08
N PRO A 47 0.86 -2.06 -0.46
CA PRO A 47 -0.16 -1.23 0.19
C PRO A 47 -0.37 -1.65 1.65
N PHE A 48 -0.58 -0.67 2.52
CA PHE A 48 -0.83 -0.77 3.97
C PHE A 48 0.35 -1.21 4.84
N LEU A 49 1.22 -2.10 4.36
CA LEU A 49 2.32 -2.68 5.16
C LEU A 49 3.72 -2.20 4.73
N GLY A 50 3.85 -1.60 3.55
CA GLY A 50 5.12 -1.09 3.05
C GLY A 50 6.12 -2.20 2.71
N SER A 51 7.42 -1.95 2.89
CA SER A 51 8.48 -2.95 2.72
C SER A 51 8.72 -3.81 3.99
N VAL A 52 8.07 -3.45 5.11
CA VAL A 52 8.23 -4.09 6.44
C VAL A 52 7.64 -5.49 6.48
N TYR A 53 6.70 -5.82 5.59
CA TYR A 53 6.10 -7.15 5.51
C TYR A 53 7.14 -8.29 5.40
N ALA A 54 8.27 -8.04 4.74
CA ALA A 54 9.35 -9.03 4.65
C ALA A 54 9.90 -9.47 6.03
N TYR A 55 9.91 -8.57 7.01
CA TYR A 55 10.41 -8.84 8.37
C TYR A 55 9.47 -9.70 9.21
N THR A 56 8.22 -9.90 8.77
CA THR A 56 7.28 -10.80 9.46
C THR A 56 7.61 -12.27 9.25
N LYS A 57 8.28 -12.60 8.14
CA LYS A 57 8.60 -13.98 7.76
C LYS A 57 10.05 -14.35 8.01
N ARG A 58 10.94 -13.36 8.08
CA ARG A 58 12.38 -13.55 8.12
C ARG A 58 13.03 -12.54 9.05
N PRO A 59 14.16 -12.89 9.69
CA PRO A 59 14.93 -11.94 10.49
C PRO A 59 15.33 -10.70 9.68
N ILE A 60 15.34 -9.54 10.34
CA ILE A 60 15.66 -8.25 9.71
C ILE A 60 17.02 -8.27 9.02
N HIS A 61 18.04 -8.84 9.67
CA HIS A 61 19.41 -8.87 9.15
C HIS A 61 19.54 -9.64 7.83
N GLU A 62 18.84 -10.76 7.66
CA GLU A 62 18.87 -11.51 6.39
C GLU A 62 18.23 -10.72 5.26
N VAL A 63 17.07 -10.11 5.54
CA VAL A 63 16.33 -9.32 4.55
C VAL A 63 17.14 -8.09 4.15
N ASP A 64 17.77 -7.42 5.10
CA ASP A 64 18.59 -6.25 4.84
C ASP A 64 19.90 -6.62 4.12
N GLU A 65 20.53 -7.74 4.43
CA GLU A 65 21.70 -8.24 3.70
C GLU A 65 21.37 -8.54 2.23
N GLU A 66 20.25 -9.21 1.96
CA GLU A 66 19.79 -9.47 0.59
C GLU A 66 19.51 -8.19 -0.18
N ARG A 67 18.86 -7.21 0.46
CA ARG A 67 18.59 -5.90 -0.14
C ARG A 67 19.87 -5.14 -0.41
N TYR A 68 20.82 -5.16 0.53
CA TYR A 68 22.14 -4.55 0.37
C TYR A 68 22.91 -5.15 -0.82
N LYS A 69 22.94 -6.49 -0.94
CA LYS A 69 23.59 -7.18 -2.05
C LYS A 69 22.94 -6.85 -3.40
N LYS A 70 21.61 -6.69 -3.44
CA LYS A 70 20.85 -6.45 -4.68
C LYS A 70 20.82 -5.00 -5.13
N TYR A 71 20.66 -4.07 -4.20
CA TYR A 71 20.41 -2.65 -4.48
C TYR A 71 21.61 -1.75 -4.14
N GLY A 72 22.62 -2.31 -3.48
CA GLY A 72 23.83 -1.60 -3.07
C GLY A 72 23.69 -0.89 -1.73
N ARG A 73 24.71 -0.09 -1.40
CA ARG A 73 24.85 0.56 -0.10
C ARG A 73 23.71 1.54 0.23
N LEU A 74 23.15 2.19 -0.77
CA LEU A 74 22.07 3.17 -0.61
C LEU A 74 20.85 2.66 -1.35
N HIS A 75 19.87 2.18 -0.59
CA HIS A 75 18.60 1.71 -1.12
C HIS A 75 17.44 2.07 -0.19
N GLY A 76 16.25 2.11 -0.76
CA GLY A 76 14.99 2.49 -0.10
C GLY A 76 13.99 1.37 0.12
#